data_AF-A0A556PVS9-F1
#
_entry.id   AF-A0A556PVS9-F1
#
_cell.length_a   1.000
_cell.length_b   1.000
_cell.length_c   1.000
_cell.angle_alpha   90.00
_cell.angle_beta   90.00
_cell.angle_gamma   90.00
#
_symmetry.space_group_name_H-M   'P 1'
#
loop_
_entity.id
_entity.type
_entity.pdbx_description
1 polymer ?
#
loop_
_entity_poly.entity_id
_entity_poly.type
_entity_poly.pdbx_seq_one_letter_code
_entity_poly.pdbx_strand_id
1 'polypeptide(L)'
;MSKEKMNQTVKIVYGITITILLLFAADIILGNEGTNDRVGILLIIVTLFISFVYDFYKSLIEKNKKSAIMEILFVALGAVILIIIII
;
A
#
# COMPACT_ATOMS: atom_id res chain seq x y z
N MET A 1 24.37 -2.33 8.02
CA MET A 1 23.84 -2.00 6.68
C MET A 1 23.80 -0.47 6.54
N SER A 2 24.31 0.13 5.46
CA SER A 2 24.26 1.60 5.30
C SER A 2 22.82 2.06 5.00
N LYS A 3 22.49 3.30 5.35
CA LYS A 3 21.15 3.89 5.10
C LYS A 3 20.75 3.83 3.61
N GLU A 4 21.71 3.99 2.70
CA GLU A 4 21.51 3.83 1.25
C GLU A 4 21.08 2.43 0.86
N LYS A 5 21.79 1.40 1.35
CA LYS A 5 21.45 0.00 1.05
C LYS A 5 20.07 -0.35 1.58
N MET A 6 19.73 0.13 2.78
CA MET A 6 18.40 -0.07 3.36
C MET A 6 17.30 0.60 2.52
N ASN A 7 17.51 1.84 2.07
CA ASN A 7 16.54 2.56 1.23
C ASN A 7 16.32 1.87 -0.14
N GLN A 8 17.39 1.37 -0.76
CA GLN A 8 17.30 0.59 -2.00
C GLN A 8 16.52 -0.71 -1.80
N THR A 9 16.80 -1.46 -0.72
CA THR A 9 16.06 -2.69 -0.41
C THR A 9 14.58 -2.40 -0.20
N VAL A 10 14.23 -1.38 0.58
CA VAL A 10 12.82 -1.00 0.83
C VAL A 10 12.10 -0.64 -0.46
N LYS A 11 12.76 0.11 -1.36
CA LYS A 11 12.20 0.46 -2.68
C LYS A 11 11.93 -0.76 -3.55
N ILE A 12 12.85 -1.73 -3.58
CA ILE A 12 12.70 -2.96 -4.36
C ILE A 12 11.56 -3.81 -3.80
N VAL A 13 11.55 -4.04 -2.48
CA VAL A 13 10.50 -4.82 -1.81
C VAL A 13 9.13 -4.18 -2.05
N TYR A 14 9.01 -2.86 -1.88
CA TYR A 14 7.77 -2.13 -2.17
C TYR A 14 7.27 -2.37 -3.61
N GLY A 15 8.15 -2.21 -4.60
CA GLY A 15 7.78 -2.41 -6.01
C GLY A 15 7.29 -3.83 -6.30
N ILE A 16 7.97 -4.84 -5.75
CA ILE A 16 7.57 -6.25 -5.88
C ILE A 16 6.22 -6.49 -5.21
N THR A 17 6.02 -6.02 -3.98
CA THR A 17 4.78 -6.20 -3.22
C THR A 17 3.58 -5.59 -3.94
N ILE A 18 3.68 -4.35 -4.43
CA ILE A 18 2.60 -3.68 -5.16
C ILE A 18 2.28 -4.42 -6.46
N THR A 19 3.29 -4.84 -7.21
CA THR A 19 3.09 -5.57 -8.47
C THR A 19 2.35 -6.88 -8.24
N ILE A 20 2.76 -7.65 -7.23
CA ILE A 20 2.12 -8.92 -6.89
C ILE A 20 0.66 -8.68 -6.48
N LEU A 21 0.39 -7.73 -5.59
CA LEU A 21 -0.97 -7.44 -5.12
C LEU A 21 -1.91 -6.99 -6.25
N LEU A 22 -1.42 -6.18 -7.19
CA LEU A 22 -2.20 -5.76 -8.35
C LEU A 22 -2.51 -6.92 -9.29
N LEU A 23 -1.56 -7.84 -9.51
CA LEU A 23 -1.79 -9.03 -10.31
C LEU A 23 -2.84 -9.94 -9.68
N PHE A 24 -2.76 -10.17 -8.36
CA PHE A 24 -3.79 -10.93 -7.63
C PHE A 24 -5.15 -10.22 -7.67
N ALA A 25 -5.19 -8.90 -7.51
CA ALA A 25 -6.44 -8.14 -7.61
C ALA A 25 -7.04 -8.27 -9.02
N ALA A 26 -6.22 -8.16 -10.06
CA ALA A 26 -6.66 -8.28 -11.44
C ALA A 26 -7.19 -9.69 -11.75
N ASP A 27 -6.50 -10.74 -11.30
CA ASP A 27 -6.92 -12.13 -11.47
C ASP A 27 -8.26 -12.40 -10.77
N ILE A 28 -8.48 -11.86 -9.58
CA ILE A 28 -9.74 -12.04 -8.83
C ILE A 28 -10.89 -11.23 -9.43
N ILE A 29 -10.63 -10.02 -9.95
CA ILE A 29 -11.66 -9.14 -10.53
C ILE A 29 -12.02 -9.57 -11.96
N LEU A 30 -11.02 -9.95 -12.76
CA LEU A 30 -11.19 -10.25 -14.18
C LEU A 30 -11.29 -11.76 -14.45
N GLY A 31 -11.02 -12.60 -13.45
CA GLY A 31 -11.09 -14.05 -13.54
C GLY A 31 -12.51 -14.56 -13.73
N ASN A 32 -12.63 -15.61 -14.56
CA ASN A 32 -13.90 -16.20 -14.97
C ASN A 32 -14.65 -16.94 -13.84
N GLU A 33 -14.08 -16.99 -12.63
CA GLU A 33 -14.68 -17.69 -11.49
C GLU A 33 -15.73 -16.85 -10.74
N GLY A 34 -15.88 -15.55 -11.00
CA GLY A 34 -16.97 -14.72 -10.47
C GLY A 34 -17.08 -14.69 -8.94
N THR A 35 -16.02 -15.08 -8.22
CA THR A 35 -16.15 -15.57 -6.84
C THR A 35 -15.97 -14.52 -5.74
N ASN A 36 -15.44 -13.31 -5.98
CA ASN A 36 -15.58 -12.21 -5.01
C ASN A 36 -15.00 -10.86 -5.47
N ASP A 37 -15.84 -9.99 -6.03
CA ASP A 37 -15.50 -8.58 -6.28
C ASP A 37 -14.99 -7.90 -5.00
N ARG A 38 -15.51 -8.30 -3.83
CA ARG A 38 -15.12 -7.77 -2.52
C ARG A 38 -13.65 -8.05 -2.18
N VAL A 39 -13.13 -9.23 -2.53
CA VAL A 39 -11.74 -9.60 -2.26
C VAL A 39 -10.80 -8.87 -3.21
N GLY A 40 -11.18 -8.74 -4.48
CA GLY A 40 -10.44 -7.93 -5.45
C GLY A 40 -10.35 -6.46 -5.02
N ILE A 41 -11.48 -5.86 -4.61
CA ILE A 41 -11.52 -4.49 -4.07
C ILE A 41 -10.68 -4.37 -2.80
N LEU A 42 -10.74 -5.36 -1.90
CA LEU A 42 -9.91 -5.37 -0.68
C LEU A 42 -8.41 -5.37 -1.02
N LEU A 43 -7.97 -6.15 -2.01
CA LEU A 43 -6.58 -6.15 -2.46
C LEU A 43 -6.15 -4.80 -3.04
N ILE A 44 -7.03 -4.11 -3.79
CA ILE A 44 -6.77 -2.74 -4.25
C ILE A 44 -6.60 -1.80 -3.06
N ILE A 45 -7.46 -1.90 -2.05
CA ILE A 45 -7.38 -1.04 -0.85
C ILE A 45 -6.10 -1.32 -0.06
N VAL A 46 -5.71 -2.58 0.12
CA VAL A 46 -4.44 -2.97 0.74
C VAL A 46 -3.25 -2.43 -0.06
N THR A 47 -3.31 -2.48 -1.38
CA THR A 47 -2.29 -1.91 -2.26
C THR A 47 -2.14 -0.40 -2.04
N LEU A 48 -3.25 0.33 -2.04
CA LEU A 48 -3.26 1.78 -1.78
C LEU A 48 -2.73 2.10 -0.38
N PHE A 49 -3.10 1.32 0.63
CA PHE A 49 -2.58 1.48 1.98
C PHE A 49 -1.06 1.33 2.04
N ILE A 50 -0.50 0.30 1.39
CA ILE A 50 0.95 0.08 1.32
C ILE A 50 1.65 1.25 0.60
N SER A 51 1.04 1.81 -0.45
CA SER A 51 1.54 3.01 -1.12
C SER A 51 1.60 4.22 -0.17
N PHE A 52 0.55 4.48 0.61
CA PHE A 52 0.57 5.56 1.59
C PHE A 52 1.64 5.37 2.67
N VAL A 53 1.83 4.13 3.15
CA VAL A 53 2.89 3.82 4.12
C VAL A 53 4.29 4.05 3.53
N TYR A 54 4.48 3.70 2.25
CA TYR A 54 5.75 3.93 1.56
C TYR A 54 6.05 5.43 1.36
N ASP A 55 5.05 6.21 0.96
CA ASP A 55 5.19 7.66 0.82
C ASP A 55 5.50 8.33 2.16
N PHE A 56 4.82 7.90 3.23
CA PHE A 56 5.12 8.34 4.59
C PHE A 56 6.57 8.02 5.00
N TYR A 57 7.02 6.80 4.75
CA TYR A 57 8.41 6.40 5.02
C TYR A 57 9.42 7.28 4.27
N LYS A 58 9.17 7.55 2.99
CA LYS A 58 10.03 8.40 2.16
C LYS A 58 10.10 9.83 2.70
N SER A 59 8.95 10.42 3.03
CA SER A 59 8.81 11.76 3.58
C SER A 59 9.51 11.94 4.94
N LEU A 60 9.48 10.92 5.80
CA LEU A 60 10.27 10.90 7.05
C LEU A 60 11.78 10.94 6.78
N ILE A 61 12.26 10.21 5.77
CA ILE A 61 13.68 10.21 5.38
C ILE A 61 14.08 11.55 4.77
N GLU A 62 13.22 12.14 3.93
CA GLU A 62 13.45 13.40 3.24
C GLU A 62 13.23 14.63 4.15
N LYS A 63 12.84 14.43 5.43
CA LYS A 63 12.55 15.47 6.44
C LYS A 63 11.50 16.50 6.00
N ASN A 64 10.57 16.12 5.12
CA ASN A 64 9.56 17.04 4.61
C ASN A 64 8.35 17.10 5.55
N LYS A 65 8.44 17.94 6.60
CA LYS A 65 7.47 18.01 7.71
C LYS A 65 6.01 18.26 7.31
N LYS A 66 5.76 18.97 6.19
CA LYS A 66 4.38 19.22 5.71
C LYS A 66 3.77 18.00 5.03
N SER A 67 4.58 17.20 4.33
CA SER A 67 4.13 15.97 3.66
C SER A 67 3.78 14.89 4.68
N ALA A 68 4.62 14.75 5.71
CA ALA A 68 4.44 13.75 6.77
C ALA A 68 3.09 13.84 7.51
N ILE A 69 2.56 15.04 7.75
CA ILE A 69 1.27 15.22 8.45
C ILE A 69 0.08 14.77 7.57
N MET A 70 0.11 15.12 6.28
CA MET A 70 -0.92 14.70 5.33
C MET A 70 -0.89 13.19 5.12
N GLU A 71 0.31 12.61 5.03
CA GLU A 71 0.50 11.17 4.88
C GLU A 71 0.04 10.39 6.12
N ILE A 72 0.25 10.89 7.34
CA ILE A 72 -0.31 10.28 8.56
C ILE A 72 -1.84 10.24 8.51
N LEU A 73 -2.46 11.33 8.06
CA LEU A 73 -3.91 11.41 7.86
C LEU A 73 -4.40 10.36 6.84
N PHE A 74 -3.69 10.20 5.72
CA PHE A 74 -4.03 9.19 4.70
C PHE A 74 -3.82 7.75 5.19
N VAL A 75 -2.76 7.47 5.93
CA VAL A 75 -2.53 6.14 6.54
C VAL A 75 -3.61 5.83 7.58
N ALA A 76 -3.95 6.79 8.45
CA ALA A 76 -5.02 6.62 9.43
C ALA A 76 -6.38 6.39 8.76
N LEU A 77 -6.72 7.17 7.72
CA LEU A 77 -7.93 6.97 6.93
C LEU A 77 -7.96 5.60 6.24
N GLY A 78 -6.85 5.19 5.61
CA GLY A 78 -6.74 3.88 4.98
C GLY A 78 -6.91 2.73 5.96
N ALA A 79 -6.32 2.85 7.16
CA ALA A 79 -6.50 1.87 8.24
C ALA A 79 -7.96 1.77 8.72
N VAL A 80 -8.63 2.91 8.89
CA VAL A 80 -10.05 2.94 9.29
C VAL A 80 -10.94 2.29 8.22
N ILE A 81 -10.70 2.59 6.94
CA ILE A 81 -11.44 1.98 5.82
C ILE A 81 -11.21 0.46 5.78
N LEU A 82 -9.97 0.00 5.98
CA LEU A 82 -9.66 -1.43 6.06
C LEU A 82 -10.42 -2.12 7.19
N ILE A 83 -10.44 -1.51 8.39
CA ILE A 83 -11.18 -2.05 9.54
C ILE A 83 -12.68 -2.16 9.24
N ILE A 84 -13.28 -1.13 8.62
CA ILE A 84 -14.70 -1.11 8.26
C ILE A 84 -15.07 -2.19 7.23
N ILE A 85 -14.15 -2.54 6.33
CA ILE A 85 -14.40 -3.56 5.30
C ILE A 85 -14.24 -4.98 5.86
N ILE A 86 -13.39 -5.15 6.87
CA ILE A 86 -13.10 -6.44 7.48
C ILE A 86 -14.13 -6.84 8.56
N ILE A 87 -14.71 -5.87 9.28
CA ILE A 87 -15.73 -6.07 10.34
C ILE A 87 -17.14 -6.05 9.73
#